data_AF-A0A8C7PEY7-F1
#
_entry.id   AF-A0A8C7PEY7-F1
#
_cell.length_a   1.000
_cell.length_b   1.000
_cell.length_c   1.000
_cell.angle_alpha   90.00
_cell.angle_beta   90.00
_cell.angle_gamma   90.00
#
_symmetry.space_group_name_H-M   'P 1'
#
loop_
_entity.id
_entity.type
_entity.pdbx_description
1 polymer ?
#
loop_
_entity_poly.entity_id
_entity_poly.type
_entity_poly.pdbx_seq_one_letter_code
_entity_poly.pdbx_strand_id
1 'polypeptide(L)'
;MSLARKDTDAGLRALVASTNIKPEQKVPQVLSKLQDILNRISVQDDRELGAFKNSLFSHGILQYCAGDALKLNYAKVEGGYATATQLAEILSSCCVGVDMGGDTEAFHTRLLPSVTDSLLSLASRLMNRALAGNGQPEMFRFFKKVMGSVCWLLKAHGHLATQVLQSNHYERMLMSEEERVGTVCVSLWHQLLTANSELVAGLGKGPLSVILDDVVYRMAHTSNPVVGGAAIRTLLLVARQQESALQLIIHSFKGLEGMIGREWRGRGFDEEVDQLIKLLHREVPKPADHTETWPEECVRAACIIQAAWRSYQTRRRVKSLPRAVRSLQRSFRERRRRRAQQAQAVCWEKELRLQLCVRRQRARREFHQKQLQLLQLLPPGQVQQYLGEVERQAAIQIQRVWRGHRERRNFQQRRNTHTQHRAAVMLQRAVLRFLKRRRAEKAPPSFSPWIGPRGLTDSRRAELKREVEEHIALHPSSVVSLEGSRELHAQTQALLLQHLQGREAELREHTHTHALLAQINTDLELLLNAPSLSVATVTDCDVFRSRSAPVAARARQSHNALLQSGRLPWWKMLGDGDITCPESESAHKDHRLEAEFNCLYLGGS
;
A
#
# COMPACT_ATOMS: atom_id res chain seq x y z
N MET A 1 -4.97 -1.89 59.93
CA MET A 1 -4.69 -1.10 58.70
C MET A 1 -3.29 -0.49 58.65
N SER A 2 -2.74 0.11 59.73
CA SER A 2 -1.39 0.71 59.72
C SER A 2 -0.21 -0.26 59.54
N LEU A 3 -0.31 -1.49 60.07
CA LEU A 3 0.75 -2.51 59.97
C LEU A 3 0.84 -3.14 58.57
N ALA A 4 -0.29 -3.43 57.92
CA ALA A 4 -0.34 -4.03 56.59
C ALA A 4 0.30 -3.12 55.51
N ARG A 5 0.08 -1.80 55.59
CA ARG A 5 0.70 -0.83 54.67
C ARG A 5 2.23 -0.71 54.82
N LYS A 6 2.76 -0.85 56.05
CA LYS A 6 4.21 -0.82 56.29
C LYS A 6 4.91 -2.05 55.70
N ASP A 7 4.27 -3.21 55.76
CA ASP A 7 4.80 -4.45 55.21
C ASP A 7 4.74 -4.48 53.67
N THR A 8 3.70 -3.91 53.05
CA THR A 8 3.64 -3.75 51.58
C THR A 8 4.72 -2.82 51.06
N ASP A 9 5.00 -1.72 51.75
CA ASP A 9 6.07 -0.78 51.38
C ASP A 9 7.47 -1.36 51.59
N ALA A 10 7.66 -2.23 52.59
CA ALA A 10 8.89 -2.99 52.77
C ALA A 10 9.07 -4.05 51.67
N GLY A 11 8.00 -4.76 51.30
CA GLY A 11 7.97 -5.73 50.21
C GLY A 11 8.26 -5.10 48.84
N LEU A 12 7.69 -3.92 48.56
CA LEU A 12 7.93 -3.17 47.34
C LEU A 12 9.39 -2.71 47.22
N ARG A 13 9.98 -2.18 48.30
CA ARG A 13 11.41 -1.82 48.32
C ARG A 13 12.32 -3.02 48.09
N ALA A 14 11.97 -4.18 48.65
CA ALA A 14 12.70 -5.42 48.41
C ALA A 14 12.58 -5.93 46.96
N LEU A 15 11.43 -5.70 46.30
CA LEU A 15 11.24 -6.01 44.88
C LEU A 15 12.11 -5.12 43.99
N VAL A 16 12.12 -3.80 44.24
CA VAL A 16 12.95 -2.83 43.49
C VAL A 16 14.45 -3.13 43.65
N ALA A 17 14.89 -3.55 44.85
CA ALA A 17 16.27 -3.97 45.05
C ALA A 17 16.62 -5.24 44.25
N SER A 18 15.67 -6.16 44.07
CA SER A 18 15.85 -7.38 43.28
C SER A 18 15.86 -7.15 41.77
N THR A 19 15.25 -6.07 41.26
CA THR A 19 15.23 -5.75 39.82
C THR A 19 16.54 -5.10 39.32
N ASN A 20 17.37 -4.56 40.22
CA ASN A 20 18.65 -3.92 39.87
C ASN A 20 19.83 -4.90 39.67
N ILE A 21 19.59 -6.21 39.80
CA ILE A 21 20.62 -7.25 39.80
C ILE A 21 20.40 -8.15 38.57
N LYS A 22 21.45 -8.86 38.12
CA LYS A 22 21.42 -9.71 36.92
C LYS A 22 20.11 -10.52 36.82
N PRO A 23 19.33 -10.36 35.74
CA PRO A 23 17.94 -10.82 35.70
C PRO A 23 17.83 -12.35 35.76
N GLU A 24 18.80 -13.08 35.21
CA GLU A 24 18.77 -14.55 35.12
C GLU A 24 18.74 -15.29 36.48
N GLN A 25 19.30 -14.69 37.54
CA GLN A 25 19.42 -15.36 38.85
C GLN A 25 18.30 -14.99 39.84
N LYS A 26 17.51 -13.93 39.55
CA LYS A 26 16.53 -13.39 40.51
C LYS A 26 15.09 -13.36 40.01
N VAL A 27 14.81 -13.70 38.75
CA VAL A 27 13.43 -13.80 38.23
C VAL A 27 12.51 -14.69 39.09
N PRO A 28 12.93 -15.89 39.54
CA PRO A 28 12.07 -16.74 40.39
C PRO A 28 11.75 -16.09 41.74
N GLN A 29 12.73 -15.38 42.33
CA GLN A 29 12.55 -14.65 43.60
C GLN A 29 11.64 -13.43 43.46
N VAL A 30 11.69 -12.75 42.31
CA VAL A 30 10.78 -11.65 41.99
C VAL A 30 9.37 -12.19 41.79
N LEU A 31 9.22 -13.32 41.09
CA LEU A 31 7.94 -13.97 40.86
C LEU A 31 7.27 -14.43 42.17
N SER A 32 7.99 -15.15 43.03
CA SER A 32 7.42 -15.65 44.30
C SER A 32 6.99 -14.49 45.21
N LYS A 33 7.82 -13.46 45.34
CA LYS A 33 7.47 -12.26 46.12
C LYS A 33 6.27 -11.50 45.54
N LEU A 34 6.21 -11.34 44.21
CA LEU A 34 5.04 -10.71 43.56
C LEU A 34 3.77 -11.51 43.82
N GLN A 35 3.84 -12.85 43.70
CA GLN A 35 2.70 -13.72 43.93
C GLN A 35 2.24 -13.69 45.40
N ASP A 36 3.17 -13.73 46.35
CA ASP A 36 2.87 -13.66 47.78
C ASP A 36 2.18 -12.34 48.15
N ILE A 37 2.67 -11.21 47.62
CA ILE A 37 2.11 -9.89 47.90
C ILE A 37 0.74 -9.75 47.23
N LEU A 38 0.60 -10.14 45.96
CA LEU A 38 -0.67 -10.08 45.24
C LEU A 38 -1.76 -10.95 45.87
N ASN A 39 -1.43 -12.16 46.32
CA ASN A 39 -2.37 -13.06 46.98
C ASN A 39 -2.84 -12.54 48.35
N ARG A 40 -2.00 -11.77 49.05
CA ARG A 40 -2.39 -11.17 50.34
C ARG A 40 -3.31 -9.97 50.14
N ILE A 41 -3.02 -9.13 49.13
CA ILE A 41 -3.78 -7.90 48.86
C ILE A 41 -5.12 -8.22 48.19
N SER A 42 -5.17 -9.20 47.28
CA SER A 42 -6.40 -9.59 46.57
C SER A 42 -7.50 -10.13 47.48
N VAL A 43 -7.15 -10.58 48.69
CA VAL A 43 -8.09 -11.08 49.71
C VAL A 43 -8.67 -9.94 50.56
N GLN A 44 -8.08 -8.74 50.53
CA GLN A 44 -8.39 -7.66 51.45
C GLN A 44 -9.25 -6.55 50.83
N ASP A 45 -8.82 -5.92 49.73
CA ASP A 45 -9.53 -4.79 49.10
C ASP A 45 -9.09 -4.52 47.63
N ASP A 46 -10.05 -4.34 46.73
CA ASP A 46 -9.83 -4.02 45.31
C ASP A 46 -9.20 -2.63 45.10
N ARG A 47 -9.47 -1.66 45.98
CA ARG A 47 -8.87 -0.32 45.89
C ARG A 47 -7.38 -0.34 46.25
N GLU A 48 -7.02 -1.13 47.25
CA GLU A 48 -5.61 -1.31 47.65
C GLU A 48 -4.84 -2.10 46.58
N LEU A 49 -5.49 -3.05 45.90
CA LEU A 49 -4.93 -3.75 44.76
C LEU A 49 -4.63 -2.81 43.57
N GLY A 50 -5.53 -1.88 43.25
CA GLY A 50 -5.30 -0.86 42.23
C GLY A 50 -4.11 0.06 42.56
N ALA A 51 -4.03 0.55 43.79
CA ALA A 51 -2.91 1.37 44.27
C ALA A 51 -1.56 0.62 44.23
N PHE A 52 -1.57 -0.67 44.54
CA PHE A 52 -0.37 -1.50 44.45
C PHE A 52 0.07 -1.70 42.99
N LYS A 53 -0.86 -1.94 42.05
CA LYS A 53 -0.54 -2.03 40.61
C LYS A 53 0.07 -0.73 40.07
N ASN A 54 -0.47 0.42 40.47
CA ASN A 54 0.11 1.74 40.17
C ASN A 54 1.55 1.84 40.69
N SER A 55 1.79 1.35 41.91
CA SER A 55 3.12 1.36 42.53
C SER A 55 4.11 0.44 41.78
N LEU A 56 3.67 -0.71 41.28
CA LEU A 56 4.50 -1.59 40.44
C LEU A 56 4.92 -0.90 39.13
N PHE A 57 4.05 -0.09 38.55
CA PHE A 57 4.38 0.69 37.35
C PHE A 57 5.35 1.84 37.65
N SER A 58 5.08 2.64 38.68
CA SER A 58 5.89 3.83 39.00
C SER A 58 7.32 3.45 39.38
N HIS A 59 7.50 2.30 40.01
CA HIS A 59 8.82 1.78 40.40
C HIS A 59 9.52 0.96 39.30
N GLY A 60 8.97 0.88 38.09
CA GLY A 60 9.65 0.22 36.96
C GLY A 60 9.55 -1.31 36.94
N ILE A 61 8.79 -1.93 37.85
CA ILE A 61 8.76 -3.39 38.01
C ILE A 61 8.05 -4.05 36.83
N LEU A 62 6.94 -3.47 36.35
CA LEU A 62 6.24 -3.99 35.17
C LEU A 62 7.10 -3.88 33.89
N GLN A 63 7.88 -2.80 33.79
CA GLN A 63 8.84 -2.56 32.70
C GLN A 63 9.96 -3.59 32.74
N TYR A 64 10.50 -3.91 33.92
CA TYR A 64 11.48 -4.98 34.10
C TYR A 64 10.91 -6.36 33.70
N CYS A 65 9.70 -6.68 34.16
CA CYS A 65 9.03 -7.93 33.83
C CYS A 65 8.82 -8.09 32.31
N ALA A 66 8.35 -7.04 31.65
CA ALA A 66 8.12 -7.02 30.21
C ALA A 66 9.43 -6.98 29.40
N GLY A 67 10.35 -6.09 29.75
CA GLY A 67 11.54 -5.77 28.97
C GLY A 67 12.66 -6.79 29.12
N ASP A 68 12.96 -7.16 30.37
CA ASP A 68 14.17 -7.94 30.69
C ASP A 68 13.83 -9.38 31.02
N ALA A 69 12.88 -9.61 31.95
CA ALA A 69 12.58 -10.94 32.46
C ALA A 69 11.97 -11.87 31.40
N LEU A 70 10.87 -11.47 30.75
CA LEU A 70 10.19 -12.32 29.76
C LEU A 70 11.05 -12.61 28.52
N LYS A 71 12.05 -11.78 28.21
CA LYS A 71 12.93 -11.98 27.04
C LYS A 71 14.10 -12.94 27.30
N LEU A 72 14.33 -13.35 28.54
CA LEU A 72 15.40 -14.29 28.90
C LEU A 72 15.25 -15.66 28.22
N ASN A 73 16.37 -16.39 28.17
CA ASN A 73 16.36 -17.80 27.77
C ASN A 73 16.06 -18.70 28.98
N TYR A 74 14.77 -18.98 29.18
CA TYR A 74 14.27 -19.83 30.25
C TYR A 74 14.67 -21.32 30.16
N ALA A 75 15.54 -21.70 29.22
CA ALA A 75 16.23 -22.99 29.30
C ALA A 75 17.24 -23.07 30.46
N LYS A 76 17.73 -21.93 30.96
CA LYS A 76 18.78 -21.84 32.00
C LYS A 76 18.30 -21.26 33.34
N VAL A 77 17.02 -20.91 33.43
CA VAL A 77 16.42 -20.27 34.60
C VAL A 77 15.73 -21.35 35.44
N GLU A 78 15.82 -21.24 36.76
CA GLU A 78 15.15 -22.14 37.70
C GLU A 78 13.61 -22.11 37.50
N GLY A 79 12.99 -23.29 37.44
CA GLY A 79 11.57 -23.46 37.07
C GLY A 79 11.25 -23.29 35.58
N GLY A 80 12.24 -22.96 34.75
CA GLY A 80 12.16 -23.01 33.29
C GLY A 80 11.01 -22.19 32.68
N TYR A 81 10.33 -22.77 31.68
CA TYR A 81 9.22 -22.12 30.98
C TYR A 81 7.93 -22.00 31.81
N ALA A 82 7.81 -22.76 32.91
CA ALA A 82 6.70 -22.60 33.84
C ALA A 82 6.78 -21.23 34.54
N THR A 83 7.96 -20.85 35.00
CA THR A 83 8.25 -19.53 35.60
C THR A 83 7.93 -18.39 34.64
N ALA A 84 8.29 -18.52 33.36
CA ALA A 84 7.97 -17.53 32.33
C ALA A 84 6.47 -17.38 32.10
N THR A 85 5.74 -18.49 32.12
CA THR A 85 4.28 -18.52 31.90
C THR A 85 3.53 -17.89 33.07
N GLN A 86 3.93 -18.20 34.30
CA GLN A 86 3.36 -17.59 35.50
C GLN A 86 3.66 -16.08 35.55
N LEU A 87 4.87 -15.67 35.17
CA LEU A 87 5.21 -14.25 35.06
C LEU A 87 4.36 -13.54 34.00
N ALA A 88 4.09 -14.18 32.87
CA ALA A 88 3.19 -13.67 31.83
C ALA A 88 1.74 -13.50 32.33
N GLU A 89 1.22 -14.47 33.07
CA GLU A 89 -0.11 -14.43 33.69
C GLU A 89 -0.20 -13.25 34.67
N ILE A 90 0.74 -13.13 35.62
CA ILE A 90 0.78 -12.04 36.60
C ILE A 90 0.98 -10.68 35.94
N LEU A 91 1.87 -10.58 34.94
CA LEU A 91 2.09 -9.33 34.23
C LEU A 91 0.81 -8.86 33.52
N SER A 92 0.10 -9.78 32.87
CA SER A 92 -1.16 -9.45 32.18
C SER A 92 -2.25 -9.01 33.16
N SER A 93 -2.35 -9.62 34.35
CA SER A 93 -3.35 -9.24 35.36
C SER A 93 -3.02 -7.91 36.05
N CYS A 94 -1.73 -7.60 36.24
CA CYS A 94 -1.27 -6.32 36.77
C CYS A 94 -1.50 -5.16 35.81
N CYS A 95 -1.67 -5.41 34.50
CA CYS A 95 -1.94 -4.38 33.50
C CYS A 95 -3.44 -4.10 33.27
N VAL A 96 -4.34 -4.76 34.01
CA VAL A 96 -5.80 -4.63 33.86
C VAL A 96 -6.42 -4.06 35.14
N GLY A 97 -7.38 -3.14 35.00
CA GLY A 97 -8.07 -2.48 36.12
C GLY A 97 -7.18 -1.52 36.89
N VAL A 98 -6.44 -0.67 36.18
CA VAL A 98 -5.43 0.24 36.72
C VAL A 98 -5.80 1.68 36.37
N ASP A 99 -6.17 2.49 37.36
CA ASP A 99 -6.45 3.92 37.17
C ASP A 99 -5.17 4.72 37.38
N MET A 100 -4.49 5.03 36.27
CA MET A 100 -3.13 5.61 36.24
C MET A 100 -3.08 7.13 36.44
N GLY A 101 -4.22 7.82 36.62
CA GLY A 101 -4.25 9.27 36.83
C GLY A 101 -3.50 10.04 35.73
N GLY A 102 -2.45 10.80 36.09
CA GLY A 102 -1.67 11.63 35.16
C GLY A 102 -0.71 10.87 34.23
N ASP A 103 -0.30 9.64 34.56
CA ASP A 103 0.68 8.86 33.77
C ASP A 103 0.03 7.92 32.74
N THR A 104 -1.26 8.16 32.46
CA THR A 104 -2.11 7.33 31.58
C THR A 104 -1.52 7.19 30.18
N GLU A 105 -0.94 8.25 29.59
CA GLU A 105 -0.32 8.18 28.27
C GLU A 105 0.89 7.26 28.23
N ALA A 106 1.80 7.34 29.21
CA ALA A 106 3.00 6.50 29.24
C ALA A 106 2.66 5.03 29.43
N PHE A 107 1.62 4.74 30.21
CA PHE A 107 1.09 3.39 30.39
C PHE A 107 0.54 2.81 29.07
N HIS A 108 -0.38 3.53 28.40
CA HIS A 108 -1.04 3.04 27.19
C HIS A 108 -0.16 3.04 25.93
N THR A 109 0.75 4.01 25.79
CA THR A 109 1.57 4.15 24.56
C THR A 109 2.90 3.41 24.61
N ARG A 110 3.43 3.14 25.82
CA ARG A 110 4.79 2.58 25.97
C ARG A 110 4.79 1.24 26.70
N LEU A 111 4.15 1.13 27.86
CA LEU A 111 4.17 -0.12 28.63
C LEU A 111 3.31 -1.19 27.98
N LEU A 112 2.03 -0.93 27.74
CA LEU A 112 1.10 -1.92 27.19
C LEU A 112 1.60 -2.51 25.87
N PRO A 113 2.07 -1.71 24.88
CA PRO A 113 2.69 -2.25 23.68
C PRO A 113 3.91 -3.13 23.94
N SER A 114 4.76 -2.76 24.90
CA SER A 114 5.93 -3.54 25.28
C SER A 114 5.55 -4.87 25.94
N VAL A 115 4.51 -4.88 26.77
CA VAL A 115 3.99 -6.09 27.41
C VAL A 115 3.42 -7.03 26.35
N THR A 116 2.58 -6.52 25.45
CA THR A 116 1.99 -7.30 24.35
C THR A 116 3.06 -7.92 23.46
N ASP A 117 4.09 -7.16 23.05
CA ASP A 117 5.18 -7.69 22.22
C ASP A 117 5.98 -8.79 22.94
N SER A 118 6.28 -8.59 24.22
CA SER A 118 7.00 -9.60 25.02
C SER A 118 6.19 -10.87 25.24
N LEU A 119 4.87 -10.78 25.46
CA LEU A 119 3.98 -11.93 25.55
C LEU A 119 3.91 -12.70 24.23
N LEU A 120 3.75 -11.99 23.10
CA LEU A 120 3.73 -12.61 21.78
C LEU A 120 5.07 -13.25 21.42
N SER A 121 6.19 -12.62 21.81
CA SER A 121 7.53 -13.17 21.65
C SER A 121 7.73 -14.46 22.45
N LEU A 122 7.28 -14.49 23.71
CA LEU A 122 7.28 -15.70 24.52
C LEU A 122 6.41 -16.80 23.92
N ALA A 123 5.17 -16.48 23.53
CA ALA A 123 4.25 -17.42 22.88
C ALA A 123 4.86 -18.00 21.60
N SER A 124 5.50 -17.18 20.76
CA SER A 124 6.14 -17.63 19.52
C SER A 124 7.30 -18.60 19.79
N ARG A 125 8.10 -18.34 20.83
CA ARG A 125 9.18 -19.26 21.25
C ARG A 125 8.64 -20.57 21.79
N LEU A 126 7.59 -20.53 22.62
CA LEU A 126 6.93 -21.72 23.16
C LEU A 126 6.31 -22.57 22.06
N MET A 127 5.61 -21.95 21.11
CA MET A 127 5.07 -22.62 19.94
C MET A 127 6.16 -23.31 19.13
N ASN A 128 7.24 -22.60 18.77
CA ASN A 128 8.33 -23.20 17.99
C ASN A 128 8.99 -24.38 18.69
N ARG A 129 9.08 -24.35 20.03
CA ARG A 129 9.59 -25.49 20.82
C ARG A 129 8.59 -26.63 20.95
N ALA A 130 7.30 -26.33 21.02
CA ALA A 130 6.25 -27.33 20.98
C ALA A 130 6.22 -28.07 19.62
N LEU A 131 6.62 -27.39 18.54
CA LEU A 131 6.69 -27.97 17.19
C LEU A 131 8.03 -28.67 16.89
N ALA A 132 9.11 -28.33 17.60
CA ALA A 132 10.44 -28.91 17.38
C ALA A 132 10.64 -30.19 18.23
N GLY A 133 10.87 -31.34 17.57
CA GLY A 133 11.31 -32.60 18.19
C GLY A 133 10.30 -33.23 19.15
N ASN A 134 9.58 -34.26 18.70
CA ASN A 134 8.65 -35.09 19.47
C ASN A 134 7.52 -34.38 20.24
N GLY A 135 7.20 -33.13 19.89
CA GLY A 135 5.93 -32.51 20.29
C GLY A 135 5.71 -32.41 21.79
N GLN A 136 6.60 -31.74 22.54
CA GLN A 136 6.46 -31.62 23.99
C GLN A 136 5.10 -31.00 24.38
N PRO A 137 4.16 -31.79 24.94
CA PRO A 137 2.79 -31.32 25.18
C PRO A 137 2.74 -30.19 26.22
N GLU A 138 3.72 -30.17 27.12
CA GLU A 138 3.87 -29.12 28.12
C GLU A 138 4.17 -27.75 27.51
N MET A 139 5.03 -27.69 26.47
CA MET A 139 5.36 -26.44 25.78
C MET A 139 4.12 -25.87 25.08
N PHE A 140 3.28 -26.74 24.53
CA PHE A 140 2.00 -26.33 23.95
C PHE A 140 1.01 -25.84 25.02
N ARG A 141 0.96 -26.49 26.19
CA ARG A 141 0.15 -26.02 27.34
C ARG A 141 0.59 -24.63 27.80
N PHE A 142 1.90 -24.39 27.90
CA PHE A 142 2.44 -23.07 28.22
C PHE A 142 2.10 -22.04 27.15
N PHE A 143 2.23 -22.38 25.86
CA PHE A 143 1.80 -21.53 24.76
C PHE A 143 0.33 -21.11 24.89
N LYS A 144 -0.58 -22.08 25.11
CA LYS A 144 -2.01 -21.81 25.31
C LYS A 144 -2.27 -20.86 26.48
N LYS A 145 -1.56 -21.02 27.61
CA LYS A 145 -1.67 -20.13 28.78
C LYS A 145 -1.19 -18.70 28.49
N VAL A 146 -0.05 -18.56 27.82
CA VAL A 146 0.45 -17.23 27.42
C VAL A 146 -0.51 -16.55 26.44
N MET A 147 -1.07 -17.29 25.48
CA MET A 147 -2.10 -16.75 24.58
C MET A 147 -3.40 -16.38 25.33
N GLY A 148 -3.75 -17.11 26.39
CA GLY A 148 -4.82 -16.71 27.31
C GLY A 148 -4.51 -15.40 28.04
N SER A 149 -3.25 -15.16 28.43
CA SER A 149 -2.80 -13.89 29.03
C SER A 149 -2.87 -12.73 28.03
N VAL A 150 -2.55 -12.99 26.76
CA VAL A 150 -2.74 -12.02 25.66
C VAL A 150 -4.23 -11.72 25.46
N CYS A 151 -5.10 -12.74 25.47
CA CYS A 151 -6.55 -12.57 25.40
C CYS A 151 -7.07 -11.69 26.54
N TRP A 152 -6.64 -11.99 27.78
CA TRP A 152 -7.02 -11.23 28.97
C TRP A 152 -6.67 -9.74 28.85
N LEU A 153 -5.44 -9.45 28.42
CA LEU A 153 -4.97 -8.08 28.23
C LEU A 153 -5.77 -7.34 27.16
N LEU A 154 -6.05 -7.99 26.02
CA LEU A 154 -6.76 -7.41 24.89
C LEU A 154 -8.25 -7.16 25.19
N LYS A 155 -8.87 -7.98 26.04
CA LYS A 155 -10.25 -7.74 26.49
C LYS A 155 -10.39 -6.40 27.22
N ALA A 156 -9.42 -6.07 28.07
CA ALA A 156 -9.37 -4.79 28.76
C ALA A 156 -8.91 -3.63 27.85
N HIS A 157 -8.00 -3.91 26.91
CA HIS A 157 -7.33 -2.90 26.09
C HIS A 157 -7.48 -3.19 24.59
N GLY A 158 -8.68 -2.95 24.04
CA GLY A 158 -9.01 -3.29 22.65
C GLY A 158 -8.12 -2.63 21.59
N HIS A 159 -7.57 -1.44 21.85
CA HIS A 159 -6.68 -0.72 20.93
C HIS A 159 -5.41 -1.52 20.56
N LEU A 160 -4.96 -2.43 21.45
CA LEU A 160 -3.79 -3.28 21.21
C LEU A 160 -4.04 -4.37 20.16
N ALA A 161 -5.30 -4.63 19.76
CA ALA A 161 -5.62 -5.65 18.75
C ALA A 161 -4.92 -5.39 17.40
N THR A 162 -4.82 -4.12 17.00
CA THR A 162 -4.11 -3.73 15.78
C THR A 162 -2.61 -4.03 15.86
N GLN A 163 -2.01 -3.81 17.04
CA GLN A 163 -0.60 -4.10 17.28
C GLN A 163 -0.32 -5.61 17.26
N VAL A 164 -1.22 -6.43 17.81
CA VAL A 164 -1.09 -7.89 17.76
C VAL A 164 -1.08 -8.39 16.32
N LEU A 165 -1.99 -7.88 15.49
CA LEU A 165 -2.06 -8.22 14.06
C LEU A 165 -0.82 -7.76 13.27
N GLN A 166 -0.17 -6.68 13.70
CA GLN A 166 1.07 -6.18 13.10
C GLN A 166 2.33 -6.86 13.64
N SER A 167 2.22 -7.69 14.68
CA SER A 167 3.39 -8.32 15.30
C SER A 167 3.94 -9.47 14.44
N ASN A 168 5.25 -9.40 14.17
CA ASN A 168 5.99 -10.49 13.51
C ASN A 168 5.89 -11.82 14.29
N HIS A 169 5.68 -11.77 15.60
CA HIS A 169 5.57 -12.96 16.44
C HIS A 169 4.22 -13.65 16.25
N TYR A 170 3.14 -12.86 16.20
CA TYR A 170 1.79 -13.37 15.95
C TYR A 170 1.65 -13.87 14.52
N GLU A 171 2.24 -13.18 13.54
CA GLU A 171 2.27 -13.63 12.14
C GLU A 171 2.87 -15.04 12.04
N ARG A 172 3.98 -15.34 12.73
CA ARG A 172 4.56 -16.70 12.75
C ARG A 172 3.60 -17.75 13.29
N MET A 173 2.69 -17.40 14.20
CA MET A 173 1.68 -18.33 14.72
C MET A 173 0.59 -18.60 13.69
N LEU A 174 0.11 -17.55 13.01
CA LEU A 174 -0.84 -17.66 11.90
C LEU A 174 -0.28 -18.53 10.77
N MET A 175 1.04 -18.49 10.56
CA MET A 175 1.76 -19.29 9.57
C MET A 175 1.88 -20.79 9.89
N SER A 176 1.56 -21.22 11.11
CA SER A 176 1.69 -22.62 11.50
C SER A 176 0.56 -23.47 10.91
N GLU A 177 0.90 -24.56 10.22
CA GLU A 177 -0.09 -25.52 9.71
C GLU A 177 -0.64 -26.44 10.81
N GLU A 178 -0.06 -26.40 12.01
CA GLU A 178 -0.49 -27.22 13.14
C GLU A 178 -1.91 -26.83 13.61
N GLU A 179 -2.83 -27.79 13.59
CA GLU A 179 -4.24 -27.57 13.92
C GLU A 179 -4.44 -26.96 15.31
N ARG A 180 -3.69 -27.46 16.31
CA ARG A 180 -3.78 -26.99 17.70
C ARG A 180 -3.43 -25.50 17.84
N VAL A 181 -2.45 -25.01 17.06
CA VAL A 181 -2.09 -23.59 17.05
C VAL A 181 -3.22 -22.76 16.44
N GLY A 182 -3.81 -23.23 15.33
CA GLY A 182 -4.98 -22.62 14.70
C GLY A 182 -6.16 -22.49 15.67
N THR A 183 -6.46 -23.55 16.44
CA THR A 183 -7.52 -23.51 17.46
C THR A 183 -7.31 -22.38 18.46
N VAL A 184 -6.08 -22.17 18.93
CA VAL A 184 -5.77 -21.12 19.90
C VAL A 184 -5.95 -19.73 19.28
N CYS A 185 -5.54 -19.54 18.02
CA CYS A 185 -5.69 -18.27 17.30
C CYS A 185 -7.16 -17.93 17.01
N VAL A 186 -7.95 -18.88 16.50
CA VAL A 186 -9.40 -18.68 16.24
C VAL A 186 -10.14 -18.43 17.56
N SER A 187 -9.84 -19.20 18.61
CA SER A 187 -10.46 -19.00 19.93
C SER A 187 -10.13 -17.63 20.53
N LEU A 188 -8.91 -17.13 20.34
CA LEU A 188 -8.51 -15.79 20.78
C LEU A 188 -9.44 -14.74 20.18
N TRP A 189 -9.56 -14.70 18.85
CA TRP A 189 -10.38 -13.69 18.18
C TRP A 189 -11.87 -13.86 18.48
N HIS A 190 -12.36 -15.10 18.52
CA HIS A 190 -13.73 -15.38 18.93
C HIS A 190 -14.03 -14.76 20.31
N GLN A 191 -13.17 -15.03 21.31
CA GLN A 191 -13.34 -14.51 22.67
C GLN A 191 -13.22 -12.99 22.76
N LEU A 192 -12.36 -12.38 21.95
CA LEU A 192 -12.16 -10.93 21.95
C LEU A 192 -13.32 -10.18 21.33
N LEU A 193 -13.76 -10.61 20.15
CA LEU A 193 -14.87 -9.99 19.44
C LEU A 193 -16.19 -10.17 20.19
N THR A 194 -16.34 -11.30 20.90
CA THR A 194 -17.49 -11.53 21.79
C THR A 194 -17.47 -10.61 23.01
N ALA A 195 -16.29 -10.34 23.58
CA ALA A 195 -16.16 -9.52 24.78
C ALA A 195 -16.22 -8.01 24.51
N ASN A 196 -15.86 -7.57 23.30
CA ASN A 196 -15.82 -6.16 22.93
C ASN A 196 -16.46 -5.98 21.55
N SER A 197 -17.74 -5.59 21.55
CA SER A 197 -18.52 -5.35 20.32
C SER A 197 -18.05 -4.11 19.55
N GLU A 198 -17.46 -3.13 20.23
CA GLU A 198 -16.91 -1.92 19.60
C GLU A 198 -15.58 -2.20 18.89
N LEU A 199 -14.93 -3.34 19.18
CA LEU A 199 -13.67 -3.71 18.57
C LEU A 199 -13.77 -3.86 17.06
N VAL A 200 -14.88 -4.41 16.53
CA VAL A 200 -15.08 -4.55 15.07
C VAL A 200 -15.15 -3.18 14.40
N ALA A 201 -15.84 -2.21 15.01
CA ALA A 201 -15.93 -0.85 14.49
C ALA A 201 -14.58 -0.10 14.58
N GLY A 202 -13.82 -0.34 15.65
CA GLY A 202 -12.48 0.22 15.83
C GLY A 202 -11.40 -0.40 14.93
N LEU A 203 -11.60 -1.64 14.48
CA LEU A 203 -10.72 -2.33 13.54
C LEU A 203 -11.03 -1.87 12.11
N GLY A 204 -10.10 -1.17 11.47
CA GLY A 204 -10.23 -0.82 10.05
C GLY A 204 -10.34 -2.06 9.14
N LYS A 205 -10.72 -1.84 7.87
CA LYS A 205 -10.92 -2.91 6.87
C LYS A 205 -9.71 -3.86 6.72
N GLY A 206 -8.49 -3.34 6.82
CA GLY A 206 -7.25 -4.12 6.67
C GLY A 206 -6.99 -5.12 7.82
N PRO A 207 -6.91 -4.67 9.08
CA PRO A 207 -6.80 -5.57 10.23
C PRO A 207 -7.93 -6.61 10.29
N LEU A 208 -9.16 -6.19 9.98
CA LEU A 208 -10.32 -7.08 9.96
C LEU A 208 -10.21 -8.16 8.88
N SER A 209 -9.74 -7.82 7.68
CA SER A 209 -9.55 -8.81 6.61
C SER A 209 -8.52 -9.88 6.98
N VAL A 210 -7.48 -9.54 7.73
CA VAL A 210 -6.48 -10.52 8.21
C VAL A 210 -7.11 -11.54 9.16
N ILE A 211 -7.97 -11.08 10.08
CA ILE A 211 -8.70 -11.98 11.00
C ILE A 211 -9.63 -12.89 10.18
N LEU A 212 -10.42 -12.31 9.27
CA LEU A 212 -11.38 -13.06 8.46
C LEU A 212 -10.70 -14.08 7.55
N ASP A 213 -9.59 -13.71 6.91
CA ASP A 213 -8.80 -14.62 6.06
C ASP A 213 -8.29 -15.82 6.87
N ASP A 214 -7.75 -15.62 8.08
CA ASP A 214 -7.29 -16.74 8.92
C ASP A 214 -8.46 -17.58 9.43
N VAL A 215 -9.55 -16.97 9.91
CA VAL A 215 -10.73 -17.70 10.38
C VAL A 215 -11.33 -18.57 9.27
N VAL A 216 -11.52 -18.02 8.07
CA VAL A 216 -12.05 -18.77 6.92
C VAL A 216 -11.07 -19.83 6.45
N TYR A 217 -9.77 -19.53 6.40
CA TYR A 217 -8.75 -20.50 6.05
C TYR A 217 -8.73 -21.68 7.02
N ARG A 218 -8.69 -21.41 8.33
CA ARG A 218 -8.68 -22.44 9.39
C ARG A 218 -9.94 -23.28 9.37
N MET A 219 -11.10 -22.65 9.18
CA MET A 219 -12.38 -23.32 9.00
C MET A 219 -12.35 -24.26 7.79
N ALA A 220 -11.88 -23.82 6.63
CA ALA A 220 -11.85 -24.67 5.43
C ALA A 220 -10.86 -25.86 5.52
N HIS A 221 -9.86 -25.80 6.42
CA HIS A 221 -8.81 -26.82 6.54
C HIS A 221 -9.00 -27.76 7.74
N THR A 222 -9.86 -27.44 8.70
CA THR A 222 -10.11 -28.27 9.88
C THR A 222 -11.35 -29.14 9.69
N SER A 223 -11.33 -30.35 10.24
CA SER A 223 -12.53 -31.20 10.39
C SER A 223 -13.09 -31.16 11.82
N ASN A 224 -12.46 -30.37 12.71
CA ASN A 224 -12.81 -30.32 14.11
C ASN A 224 -14.03 -29.41 14.35
N PRO A 225 -15.14 -29.94 14.88
CA PRO A 225 -16.37 -29.17 15.11
C PRO A 225 -16.17 -28.00 16.08
N VAL A 226 -15.23 -28.09 17.02
CA VAL A 226 -14.95 -27.00 17.97
C VAL A 226 -14.32 -25.80 17.27
N VAL A 227 -13.41 -26.04 16.32
CA VAL A 227 -12.73 -24.99 15.57
C VAL A 227 -13.66 -24.38 14.52
N GLY A 228 -14.37 -25.22 13.78
CA GLY A 228 -15.36 -24.77 12.80
C GLY A 228 -16.52 -23.99 13.44
N GLY A 229 -17.06 -24.47 14.55
CA GLY A 229 -18.11 -23.77 15.30
C GLY A 229 -17.63 -22.41 15.84
N ALA A 230 -16.41 -22.35 16.39
CA ALA A 230 -15.82 -21.07 16.81
C ALA A 230 -15.62 -20.11 15.63
N ALA A 231 -15.19 -20.61 14.47
CA ALA A 231 -15.02 -19.82 13.25
C ALA A 231 -16.36 -19.28 12.74
N ILE A 232 -17.39 -20.12 12.64
CA ILE A 232 -18.74 -19.74 12.19
C ILE A 232 -19.36 -18.71 13.13
N ARG A 233 -19.27 -18.92 14.44
CA ARG A 233 -19.74 -17.95 15.44
C ARG A 233 -19.00 -16.62 15.34
N THR A 234 -17.69 -16.65 15.04
CA THR A 234 -16.90 -15.44 14.84
C THR A 234 -17.33 -14.68 13.58
N LEU A 235 -17.52 -15.38 12.45
CA LEU A 235 -18.01 -14.78 11.21
C LEU A 235 -19.41 -14.19 11.39
N LEU A 236 -20.31 -14.92 12.06
CA LEU A 236 -21.66 -14.47 12.37
C LEU A 236 -21.65 -13.22 13.26
N LEU A 237 -20.79 -13.19 14.26
CA LEU A 237 -20.66 -12.07 15.17
C LEU A 237 -20.15 -10.80 14.44
N VAL A 238 -19.11 -10.93 13.61
CA VAL A 238 -18.60 -9.83 12.79
C VAL A 238 -19.65 -9.34 11.78
N ALA A 239 -20.33 -10.26 11.11
CA ALA A 239 -21.39 -9.96 10.14
C ALA A 239 -22.56 -9.19 10.77
N ARG A 240 -22.90 -9.46 12.04
CA ARG A 240 -23.98 -8.78 12.76
C ARG A 240 -23.59 -7.40 13.30
N GLN A 241 -22.34 -7.24 13.71
CA GLN A 241 -21.89 -6.01 14.36
C GLN A 241 -21.73 -4.85 13.36
N GLN A 242 -21.39 -5.12 12.10
CA GLN A 242 -21.17 -4.05 11.12
C GLN A 242 -21.52 -4.48 9.69
N GLU A 243 -22.39 -3.72 9.02
CA GLU A 243 -22.81 -3.99 7.63
C GLU A 243 -21.63 -3.92 6.65
N SER A 244 -20.70 -2.97 6.83
CA SER A 244 -19.48 -2.93 6.00
C SER A 244 -18.57 -4.15 6.21
N ALA A 245 -18.63 -4.82 7.36
CA ALA A 245 -17.89 -6.05 7.60
C ALA A 245 -18.57 -7.24 6.91
N LEU A 246 -19.91 -7.31 6.93
CA LEU A 246 -20.67 -8.26 6.13
C LEU A 246 -20.35 -8.11 4.63
N GLN A 247 -20.32 -6.87 4.13
CA GLN A 247 -19.92 -6.58 2.76
C GLN A 247 -18.52 -7.08 2.44
N LEU A 248 -17.56 -6.87 3.34
CA LEU A 248 -16.21 -7.39 3.16
C LEU A 248 -16.23 -8.92 3.02
N ILE A 249 -16.95 -9.64 3.89
CA ILE A 249 -17.05 -11.11 3.86
C ILE A 249 -17.64 -11.60 2.52
N ILE A 250 -18.75 -11.00 2.08
CA ILE A 250 -19.43 -11.37 0.82
C ILE A 250 -18.50 -11.15 -0.38
N HIS A 251 -17.79 -10.02 -0.42
CA HIS A 251 -16.91 -9.67 -1.53
C HIS A 251 -15.61 -10.48 -1.53
N SER A 252 -15.04 -10.81 -0.37
CA SER A 252 -13.75 -11.50 -0.27
C SER A 252 -13.86 -13.02 -0.42
N PHE A 253 -15.00 -13.62 -0.05
CA PHE A 253 -15.19 -15.07 -0.02
C PHE A 253 -16.43 -15.51 -0.80
N LYS A 254 -16.35 -15.43 -2.14
CA LYS A 254 -17.41 -15.95 -3.02
C LYS A 254 -17.56 -17.47 -2.85
N GLY A 255 -18.78 -17.94 -2.58
CA GLY A 255 -19.08 -19.36 -2.37
C GLY A 255 -18.89 -19.87 -0.93
N LEU A 256 -18.58 -18.97 0.02
CA LEU A 256 -18.47 -19.31 1.45
C LEU A 256 -19.74 -19.96 1.99
N GLU A 257 -20.89 -19.44 1.61
CA GLU A 257 -22.21 -19.93 2.02
C GLU A 257 -22.43 -21.41 1.66
N GLY A 258 -22.11 -21.81 0.43
CA GLY A 258 -22.23 -23.20 -0.01
C GLY A 258 -21.24 -24.15 0.68
N MET A 259 -20.04 -23.66 1.03
CA MET A 259 -19.07 -24.42 1.83
C MET A 259 -19.58 -24.63 3.26
N ILE A 260 -20.08 -23.57 3.90
CA ILE A 260 -20.62 -23.65 5.27
C ILE A 260 -21.81 -24.60 5.34
N GLY A 261 -22.77 -24.46 4.42
CA GLY A 261 -23.97 -25.29 4.39
C GLY A 261 -23.70 -26.78 4.20
N ARG A 262 -22.64 -27.17 3.46
CA ARG A 262 -22.31 -28.58 3.21
C ARG A 262 -21.39 -29.19 4.25
N GLU A 263 -20.33 -28.49 4.65
CA GLU A 263 -19.28 -29.09 5.51
C GLU A 263 -19.63 -29.07 7.01
N TRP A 264 -20.48 -28.12 7.42
CA TRP A 264 -20.69 -27.80 8.84
C TRP A 264 -22.11 -28.05 9.34
N ARG A 265 -23.08 -28.31 8.47
CA ARG A 265 -24.41 -28.79 8.90
C ARG A 265 -24.32 -30.18 9.54
N GLY A 266 -25.12 -30.41 10.58
CA GLY A 266 -25.17 -31.65 11.36
C GLY A 266 -24.05 -31.79 12.39
N ARG A 267 -23.26 -30.73 12.65
CA ARG A 267 -22.13 -30.76 13.60
C ARG A 267 -22.41 -30.10 14.96
N GLY A 268 -23.67 -29.78 15.24
CA GLY A 268 -24.14 -29.31 16.57
C GLY A 268 -24.21 -27.80 16.76
N PHE A 269 -24.21 -27.02 15.68
CA PHE A 269 -24.36 -25.55 15.68
C PHE A 269 -25.08 -25.08 14.40
N ASP A 270 -26.11 -25.83 14.01
CA ASP A 270 -26.83 -25.64 12.75
C ASP A 270 -27.60 -24.32 12.71
N GLU A 271 -28.07 -23.85 13.86
CA GLU A 271 -28.72 -22.55 13.99
C GLU A 271 -27.79 -21.41 13.60
N GLU A 272 -26.53 -21.43 14.07
CA GLU A 272 -25.54 -20.41 13.73
C GLU A 272 -25.12 -20.49 12.27
N VAL A 273 -25.04 -21.71 11.70
CA VAL A 273 -24.81 -21.95 10.27
C VAL A 273 -25.92 -21.32 9.44
N ASP A 274 -27.18 -21.60 9.75
CA ASP A 274 -28.32 -21.09 9.00
C ASP A 274 -28.47 -19.57 9.14
N GLN A 275 -28.17 -19.02 10.32
CA GLN A 275 -28.15 -17.57 10.53
C GLN A 275 -27.08 -16.88 9.69
N LEU A 276 -25.88 -17.47 9.60
CA LEU A 276 -24.79 -16.91 8.79
C LEU A 276 -25.10 -17.01 7.29
N ILE A 277 -25.63 -18.15 6.83
CA ILE A 277 -26.09 -18.35 5.45
C ILE A 277 -27.14 -17.29 5.07
N LYS A 278 -28.14 -17.04 5.93
CA LYS A 278 -29.16 -16.01 5.70
C LYS A 278 -28.57 -14.61 5.54
N LEU A 279 -27.53 -14.26 6.30
CA LEU A 279 -26.86 -12.96 6.19
C LEU A 279 -26.03 -12.85 4.91
N LEU A 280 -25.33 -13.92 4.50
CA LEU A 280 -24.53 -13.94 3.27
C LEU A 280 -25.39 -13.78 2.00
N HIS A 281 -26.65 -14.23 2.04
CA HIS A 281 -27.61 -14.06 0.94
C HIS A 281 -28.21 -12.65 0.81
N ARG A 282 -28.08 -11.79 1.83
CA ARG A 282 -28.84 -10.55 1.95
C ARG A 282 -28.48 -9.47 0.91
N GLU A 283 -27.37 -9.61 0.18
CA GLU A 283 -26.92 -8.63 -0.83
C GLU A 283 -26.28 -9.24 -2.10
N VAL A 284 -26.99 -10.14 -2.78
CA VAL A 284 -26.71 -10.41 -4.20
C VAL A 284 -27.97 -10.11 -5.01
N PRO A 285 -28.05 -8.97 -5.72
CA PRO A 285 -28.96 -8.86 -6.86
C PRO A 285 -28.58 -9.98 -7.82
N LYS A 286 -29.43 -10.99 -7.94
CA LYS A 286 -29.25 -12.09 -8.89
C LYS A 286 -29.10 -11.49 -10.30
N PRO A 287 -27.96 -11.65 -11.00
CA PRO A 287 -27.99 -11.52 -12.44
C PRO A 287 -28.80 -12.71 -12.98
N ALA A 288 -29.66 -12.42 -13.95
CA ALA A 288 -30.56 -13.38 -14.58
C ALA A 288 -29.85 -14.69 -14.97
N ASP A 289 -30.44 -15.80 -14.51
CA ASP A 289 -30.54 -17.15 -15.07
C ASP A 289 -29.52 -17.69 -16.09
N HIS A 290 -28.24 -17.32 -16.03
CA HIS A 290 -27.18 -18.05 -16.75
C HIS A 290 -25.94 -18.17 -15.87
N THR A 291 -25.98 -19.02 -14.84
CA THR A 291 -24.75 -19.47 -14.20
C THR A 291 -24.69 -20.98 -14.28
N GLU A 292 -23.86 -21.46 -15.20
CA GLU A 292 -23.33 -22.82 -15.15
C GLU A 292 -22.80 -23.05 -13.73
N THR A 293 -23.51 -23.89 -12.97
CA THR A 293 -23.08 -24.36 -11.67
C THR A 293 -21.77 -25.10 -11.85
N TRP A 294 -20.65 -24.40 -11.63
CA TRP A 294 -19.33 -25.02 -11.59
C TRP A 294 -19.36 -26.19 -10.59
N PRO A 295 -18.76 -27.35 -10.93
CA PRO A 295 -18.68 -28.47 -10.01
C PRO A 295 -18.15 -28.02 -8.64
N GLU A 296 -18.77 -28.52 -7.59
CA GLU A 296 -18.58 -28.06 -6.21
C GLU A 296 -17.11 -28.09 -5.74
N GLU A 297 -16.37 -29.09 -6.26
CA GLU A 297 -14.94 -29.26 -6.07
C GLU A 297 -14.12 -28.11 -6.68
N CYS A 298 -14.55 -27.57 -7.82
CA CYS A 298 -13.90 -26.44 -8.48
C CYS A 298 -14.09 -25.14 -7.68
N VAL A 299 -15.24 -24.94 -7.04
CA VAL A 299 -15.50 -23.76 -6.19
C VAL A 299 -14.66 -23.83 -4.91
N ARG A 300 -14.60 -25.00 -4.28
CA ARG A 300 -13.73 -25.27 -3.11
C ARG A 300 -12.25 -25.07 -3.45
N ALA A 301 -11.80 -25.65 -4.57
CA ALA A 301 -10.45 -25.47 -5.06
C ALA A 301 -10.14 -24.00 -5.36
N ALA A 302 -11.06 -23.27 -6.00
CA ALA A 302 -10.87 -21.85 -6.29
C ALA A 302 -10.72 -21.01 -5.02
N CYS A 303 -11.53 -21.24 -3.98
CA CYS A 303 -11.42 -20.52 -2.71
C CYS A 303 -10.08 -20.80 -2.01
N ILE A 304 -9.67 -22.07 -1.96
CA ILE A 304 -8.40 -22.48 -1.35
C ILE A 304 -7.22 -21.89 -2.13
N ILE A 305 -7.23 -21.98 -3.47
CA ILE A 305 -6.19 -21.42 -4.33
C ILE A 305 -6.10 -19.90 -4.17
N GLN A 306 -7.24 -19.21 -4.10
CA GLN A 306 -7.28 -17.76 -3.94
C GLN A 306 -6.75 -17.31 -2.58
N ALA A 307 -7.17 -17.97 -1.49
CA ALA A 307 -6.68 -17.69 -0.14
C ALA A 307 -5.18 -18.01 -0.02
N ALA A 308 -4.74 -19.16 -0.54
CA ALA A 308 -3.33 -19.58 -0.55
C ALA A 308 -2.45 -18.64 -1.39
N TRP A 309 -2.95 -18.18 -2.55
CA TRP A 309 -2.23 -17.24 -3.41
C TRP A 309 -2.11 -15.85 -2.79
N ARG A 310 -3.20 -15.28 -2.26
CA ARG A 310 -3.19 -13.95 -1.63
C ARG A 310 -2.27 -13.91 -0.41
N SER A 311 -2.32 -14.96 0.42
CA SER A 311 -1.42 -15.11 1.56
C SER A 311 0.03 -15.32 1.11
N TYR A 312 0.32 -16.18 0.12
CA TYR A 312 1.66 -16.33 -0.45
C TYR A 312 2.22 -15.03 -1.03
N GLN A 313 1.41 -14.25 -1.75
CA GLN A 313 1.82 -12.98 -2.35
C GLN A 313 2.24 -11.96 -1.28
N THR A 314 1.47 -11.88 -0.20
CA THR A 314 1.79 -11.03 0.96
C THR A 314 3.08 -11.50 1.64
N ARG A 315 3.19 -12.80 1.90
CA ARG A 315 4.40 -13.44 2.47
C ARG A 315 5.67 -13.20 1.64
N ARG A 316 5.56 -13.24 0.31
CA ARG A 316 6.68 -13.01 -0.60
C ARG A 316 7.15 -11.56 -0.58
N ARG A 317 6.22 -10.59 -0.54
CA ARG A 317 6.54 -9.16 -0.39
C ARG A 317 7.25 -8.91 0.94
N VAL A 318 6.74 -9.48 2.03
CA VAL A 318 7.32 -9.35 3.38
C VAL A 318 8.69 -10.03 3.49
N LYS A 319 8.88 -11.23 2.95
CA LYS A 319 10.21 -11.88 2.88
C LYS A 319 11.24 -11.05 2.11
N SER A 320 10.80 -10.27 1.11
CA SER A 320 11.68 -9.42 0.31
C SER A 320 12.01 -8.08 0.96
N LEU A 321 11.21 -7.61 1.92
CA LEU A 321 11.35 -6.31 2.58
C LEU A 321 12.73 -6.13 3.26
N PRO A 322 13.27 -7.09 4.05
CA PRO A 322 14.60 -6.96 4.63
C PRO A 322 15.73 -6.83 3.60
N ARG A 323 15.56 -7.38 2.38
CA ARG A 323 16.53 -7.19 1.28
C ARG A 323 16.40 -5.78 0.69
N ALA A 324 15.18 -5.28 0.52
CA ALA A 324 14.93 -3.91 0.07
C ALA A 324 15.47 -2.87 1.07
N VAL A 325 15.21 -3.06 2.37
CA VAL A 325 15.73 -2.20 3.44
C VAL A 325 17.26 -2.23 3.49
N ARG A 326 17.90 -3.41 3.38
CA ARG A 326 19.37 -3.51 3.31
C ARG A 326 19.94 -2.82 2.07
N SER A 327 19.29 -2.95 0.91
CA SER A 327 19.68 -2.26 -0.32
C SER A 327 19.58 -0.74 -0.17
N LEU A 328 18.49 -0.25 0.43
CA LEU A 328 18.27 1.17 0.70
C LEU A 328 19.30 1.73 1.71
N GLN A 329 19.55 1.01 2.80
CA GLN A 329 20.57 1.38 3.79
C GLN A 329 21.98 1.39 3.17
N ARG A 330 22.30 0.41 2.31
CA ARG A 330 23.57 0.36 1.57
C ARG A 330 23.69 1.55 0.61
N SER A 331 22.66 1.81 -0.18
CA SER A 331 22.60 2.96 -1.10
C SER A 331 22.73 4.29 -0.36
N PHE A 332 22.07 4.43 0.80
CA PHE A 332 22.18 5.62 1.64
C PHE A 332 23.61 5.81 2.18
N ARG A 333 24.24 4.74 2.69
CA ARG A 333 25.63 4.76 3.17
C ARG A 333 26.60 5.08 2.04
N GLU A 334 26.44 4.49 0.87
CA GLU A 334 27.24 4.78 -0.33
C GLU A 334 27.04 6.24 -0.79
N ARG A 335 25.80 6.75 -0.81
CA ARG A 335 25.50 8.15 -1.14
C ARG A 335 26.14 9.11 -0.12
N ARG A 336 26.09 8.79 1.17
CA ARG A 336 26.75 9.57 2.23
C ARG A 336 28.28 9.56 2.06
N ARG A 337 28.89 8.41 1.77
CA ARG A 337 30.33 8.30 1.47
C ARG A 337 30.72 9.13 0.24
N ARG A 338 29.95 9.05 -0.86
CA ARG A 338 30.19 9.85 -2.07
C ARG A 338 30.12 11.35 -1.78
N ARG A 339 29.13 11.81 -1.01
CA ARG A 339 29.03 13.21 -0.59
C ARG A 339 30.24 13.65 0.23
N ALA A 340 30.70 12.82 1.16
CA ALA A 340 31.89 13.10 1.95
C ALA A 340 33.16 13.17 1.08
N GLN A 341 33.34 12.22 0.14
CA GLN A 341 34.46 12.23 -0.81
C GLN A 341 34.41 13.45 -1.74
N GLN A 342 33.24 13.84 -2.22
CA GLN A 342 33.06 15.06 -3.02
C GLN A 342 33.39 16.32 -2.21
N ALA A 343 32.95 16.40 -0.95
CA ALA A 343 33.28 17.52 -0.08
C ALA A 343 34.80 17.60 0.17
N GLN A 344 35.45 16.48 0.44
CA GLN A 344 36.91 16.41 0.56
C GLN A 344 37.60 16.83 -0.74
N ALA A 345 37.17 16.33 -1.91
CA ALA A 345 37.74 16.71 -3.20
C ALA A 345 37.61 18.22 -3.45
N VAL A 346 36.48 18.84 -3.10
CA VAL A 346 36.29 20.29 -3.21
C VAL A 346 37.22 21.04 -2.25
N CYS A 347 37.41 20.56 -1.01
CA CYS A 347 38.37 21.15 -0.09
C CYS A 347 39.81 21.05 -0.62
N TRP A 348 40.22 19.88 -1.11
CA TRP A 348 41.53 19.67 -1.73
C TRP A 348 41.73 20.56 -2.96
N GLU A 349 40.70 20.75 -3.78
CA GLU A 349 40.77 21.63 -4.93
C GLU A 349 40.91 23.10 -4.51
N LYS A 350 40.17 23.55 -3.49
CA LYS A 350 40.31 24.90 -2.92
C LYS A 350 41.72 25.13 -2.37
N GLU A 351 42.24 24.17 -1.60
CA GLU A 351 43.60 24.23 -1.05
C GLU A 351 44.64 24.30 -2.17
N LEU A 352 44.53 23.45 -3.18
CA LEU A 352 45.41 23.50 -4.35
C LEU A 352 45.33 24.84 -5.07
N ARG A 353 44.14 25.42 -5.24
CA ARG A 353 43.97 26.76 -5.84
C ARG A 353 44.65 27.84 -5.01
N LEU A 354 44.57 27.80 -3.69
CA LEU A 354 45.27 28.72 -2.79
C LEU A 354 46.78 28.57 -2.92
N GLN A 355 47.30 27.34 -2.87
CA GLN A 355 48.72 27.04 -3.06
C GLN A 355 49.24 27.54 -4.40
N LEU A 356 48.48 27.33 -5.48
CA LEU A 356 48.81 27.86 -6.81
C LEU A 356 48.81 29.39 -6.85
N CYS A 357 47.85 30.05 -6.19
CA CYS A 357 47.83 31.51 -6.07
C CYS A 357 49.07 32.03 -5.34
N VAL A 358 49.41 31.43 -4.19
CA VAL A 358 50.60 31.80 -3.42
C VAL A 358 51.87 31.58 -4.23
N ARG A 359 52.02 30.43 -4.91
CA ARG A 359 53.16 30.16 -5.80
C ARG A 359 53.26 31.19 -6.92
N ARG A 360 52.14 31.56 -7.55
CA ARG A 360 52.12 32.61 -8.58
C ARG A 360 52.51 33.99 -8.02
N GLN A 361 52.03 34.35 -6.84
CA GLN A 361 52.39 35.62 -6.18
C GLN A 361 53.88 35.66 -5.84
N ARG A 362 54.44 34.58 -5.29
CA ARG A 362 55.88 34.47 -5.01
C ARG A 362 56.70 34.58 -6.29
N ALA A 363 56.36 33.82 -7.33
CA ALA A 363 57.04 33.90 -8.63
C ALA A 363 56.97 35.31 -9.24
N ARG A 364 55.84 36.03 -9.12
CA ARG A 364 55.73 37.43 -9.56
C ARG A 364 56.64 38.36 -8.76
N ARG A 365 56.68 38.20 -7.43
CA ARG A 365 57.56 38.99 -6.55
C ARG A 365 59.03 38.75 -6.89
N GLU A 366 59.43 37.49 -7.02
CA GLU A 366 60.79 37.11 -7.40
C GLU A 366 61.16 37.64 -8.79
N PHE A 367 60.24 37.58 -9.76
CA PHE A 367 60.44 38.14 -11.08
C PHE A 367 60.65 39.66 -11.03
N HIS A 368 59.76 40.41 -10.34
CA HIS A 368 59.91 41.86 -10.19
C HIS A 368 61.19 42.24 -9.45
N GLN A 369 61.58 41.48 -8.41
CA GLN A 369 62.83 41.71 -7.68
C GLN A 369 64.05 41.54 -8.60
N LYS A 370 64.11 40.46 -9.39
CA LYS A 370 65.18 40.24 -10.37
C LYS A 370 65.22 41.33 -11.44
N GLN A 371 64.04 41.76 -11.93
CA GLN A 371 63.94 42.84 -12.90
C GLN A 371 64.45 44.16 -12.33
N LEU A 372 64.09 44.51 -11.09
CA LEU A 372 64.61 45.71 -10.40
C LEU A 372 66.13 45.65 -10.20
N GLN A 373 66.67 44.50 -9.79
CA GLN A 373 68.11 44.31 -9.64
C GLN A 373 68.86 44.51 -10.96
N LEU A 374 68.33 43.98 -12.06
CA LEU A 374 68.94 44.16 -13.39
C LEU A 374 68.88 45.62 -13.84
N LEU A 375 67.76 46.32 -13.62
CA LEU A 375 67.63 47.74 -13.94
C LEU A 375 68.57 48.63 -13.11
N GLN A 376 68.87 48.26 -11.87
CA GLN A 376 69.85 48.96 -11.03
C GLN A 376 71.30 48.84 -11.53
N LEU A 377 71.63 47.75 -12.22
CA LEU A 377 72.98 47.47 -12.74
C LEU A 377 73.21 48.02 -14.16
N LEU A 378 72.14 48.34 -14.89
CA LEU A 378 72.21 48.76 -16.29
C LEU A 378 72.52 50.26 -16.44
N PRO A 379 73.39 50.65 -17.40
CA PRO A 379 73.61 52.06 -17.73
C PRO A 379 72.32 52.75 -18.26
N PRO A 380 72.04 54.02 -17.90
CA PRO A 380 70.81 54.71 -18.29
C PRO A 380 70.53 54.74 -19.80
N GLY A 381 71.57 54.82 -20.64
CA GLY A 381 71.44 54.83 -22.11
C GLY A 381 71.01 53.48 -22.72
N GLN A 382 71.12 52.37 -21.99
CA GLN A 382 70.78 51.02 -22.47
C GLN A 382 69.41 50.53 -21.95
N VAL A 383 68.81 51.23 -20.99
CA VAL A 383 67.54 50.83 -20.36
C VAL A 383 66.40 50.70 -21.38
N GLN A 384 66.29 51.65 -22.33
CA GLN A 384 65.23 51.63 -23.34
C GLN A 384 65.36 50.45 -24.32
N GLN A 385 66.59 50.08 -24.70
CA GLN A 385 66.84 48.93 -25.58
C GLN A 385 66.46 47.62 -24.89
N TYR A 386 66.86 47.46 -23.62
CA TYR A 386 66.50 46.30 -22.79
C TYR A 386 64.97 46.18 -22.61
N LEU A 387 64.26 47.28 -22.29
CA LEU A 387 62.80 47.26 -22.16
C LEU A 387 62.12 46.84 -23.47
N GLY A 388 62.59 47.32 -24.62
CA GLY A 388 62.08 46.92 -25.94
C GLY A 388 62.30 45.43 -26.26
N GLU A 389 63.42 44.85 -25.81
CA GLU A 389 63.67 43.41 -25.93
C GLU A 389 62.76 42.58 -25.04
N VAL A 390 62.54 43.01 -23.80
CA VAL A 390 61.60 42.38 -22.86
C VAL A 390 60.17 42.43 -23.41
N GLU A 391 59.75 43.55 -23.98
CA GLU A 391 58.45 43.69 -24.65
C GLU A 391 58.32 42.73 -25.84
N ARG A 392 59.36 42.64 -26.67
CA ARG A 392 59.39 41.70 -27.82
C ARG A 392 59.31 40.25 -27.36
N GLN A 393 60.07 39.86 -26.34
CA GLN A 393 60.03 38.51 -25.76
C GLN A 393 58.66 38.21 -25.12
N ALA A 394 58.08 39.18 -24.41
CA ALA A 394 56.75 39.07 -23.85
C ALA A 394 55.69 38.88 -24.95
N ALA A 395 55.76 39.64 -26.05
CA ALA A 395 54.88 39.49 -27.20
C ALA A 395 54.96 38.08 -27.80
N ILE A 396 56.17 37.54 -28.00
CA ILE A 396 56.38 36.17 -28.50
C ILE A 396 55.77 35.15 -27.54
N GLN A 397 55.99 35.31 -26.23
CA GLN A 397 55.46 34.41 -25.21
C GLN A 397 53.92 34.44 -25.15
N ILE A 398 53.32 35.64 -25.22
CA ILE A 398 51.87 35.82 -25.26
C ILE A 398 51.29 35.16 -26.51
N GLN A 399 51.88 35.40 -27.69
CA GLN A 399 51.45 34.78 -28.93
C GLN A 399 51.56 33.26 -28.89
N ARG A 400 52.65 32.71 -28.33
CA ARG A 400 52.84 31.26 -28.15
C ARG A 400 51.77 30.66 -27.23
N VAL A 401 51.53 31.29 -26.08
CA VAL A 401 50.51 30.83 -25.11
C VAL A 401 49.12 30.93 -25.72
N TRP A 402 48.83 31.98 -26.48
CA TRP A 402 47.56 32.19 -27.18
C TRP A 402 47.31 31.13 -28.25
N ARG A 403 48.29 30.86 -29.12
CA ARG A 403 48.23 29.78 -30.12
C ARG A 403 47.94 28.45 -29.45
N GLY A 404 48.63 28.14 -28.34
CA GLY A 404 48.38 26.93 -27.56
C GLY A 404 47.00 26.91 -26.89
N HIS A 405 46.50 28.04 -26.37
CA HIS A 405 45.16 28.14 -25.78
C HIS A 405 44.08 27.91 -26.83
N ARG A 406 44.22 28.53 -28.01
CA ARG A 406 43.32 28.35 -29.15
C ARG A 406 43.23 26.89 -29.56
N GLU A 407 44.36 26.19 -29.69
CA GLU A 407 44.34 24.77 -30.04
C GLU A 407 43.72 23.89 -28.96
N ARG A 408 44.01 24.14 -27.67
CA ARG A 408 43.36 23.41 -26.57
C ARG A 408 41.85 23.66 -26.55
N ARG A 409 41.39 24.87 -26.86
CA ARG A 409 39.95 25.19 -26.97
C ARG A 409 39.30 24.42 -28.13
N ASN A 410 39.93 24.41 -29.30
CA ASN A 410 39.47 23.65 -30.46
C ASN A 410 39.41 22.15 -30.15
N PHE A 411 40.45 21.60 -29.53
CA PHE A 411 40.50 20.21 -29.11
C PHE A 411 39.41 19.88 -28.08
N GLN A 412 39.19 20.75 -27.09
CA GLN A 412 38.14 20.56 -26.10
C GLN A 412 36.75 20.60 -26.75
N GLN A 413 36.51 21.48 -27.73
CA GLN A 413 35.28 21.50 -28.51
C GLN A 413 35.08 20.19 -29.28
N ARG A 414 36.10 19.71 -30.01
CA ARG A 414 36.07 18.41 -30.71
C ARG A 414 35.84 17.24 -29.77
N ARG A 415 36.44 17.28 -28.58
CA ARG A 415 36.23 16.25 -27.54
C ARG A 415 34.80 16.29 -27.03
N ASN A 416 34.26 17.48 -26.76
CA ASN A 416 32.89 17.66 -26.30
C ASN A 416 31.89 17.16 -27.36
N THR A 417 32.06 17.51 -28.63
CA THR A 417 31.20 17.02 -29.72
C THR A 417 31.28 15.50 -29.86
N HIS A 418 32.48 14.91 -29.75
CA HIS A 418 32.63 13.46 -29.74
C HIS A 418 31.93 12.79 -28.54
N THR A 419 32.02 13.38 -27.33
CA THR A 419 31.30 12.85 -26.15
C THR A 419 29.77 12.97 -26.31
N GLN A 420 29.27 14.06 -26.86
CA GLN A 420 27.85 14.26 -27.16
C GLN A 420 27.36 13.25 -28.20
N HIS A 421 28.13 13.04 -29.28
CA HIS A 421 27.80 12.05 -30.29
C HIS A 421 27.77 10.63 -29.71
N ARG A 422 28.77 10.25 -28.92
CA ARG A 422 28.79 8.94 -28.24
C ARG A 422 27.60 8.76 -27.30
N ALA A 423 27.25 9.79 -26.55
CA ALA A 423 26.08 9.77 -25.68
C ALA A 423 24.77 9.63 -26.50
N ALA A 424 24.63 10.38 -27.59
CA ALA A 424 23.50 10.28 -28.51
C ALA A 424 23.37 8.86 -29.09
N VAL A 425 24.46 8.24 -29.54
CA VAL A 425 24.45 6.85 -30.05
C VAL A 425 24.04 5.86 -28.96
N MET A 426 24.49 6.03 -27.71
CA MET A 426 24.07 5.16 -26.60
C MET A 426 22.57 5.30 -26.30
N LEU A 427 22.05 6.52 -26.30
CA LEU A 427 20.61 6.79 -26.11
C LEU A 427 19.80 6.22 -27.27
N GLN A 428 20.22 6.46 -28.52
CA GLN A 428 19.58 5.89 -29.71
C GLN A 428 19.54 4.36 -29.64
N ARG A 429 20.65 3.69 -29.29
CA ARG A 429 20.70 2.23 -29.10
C ARG A 429 19.80 1.75 -27.97
N ALA A 430 19.69 2.51 -26.87
CA ALA A 430 18.80 2.18 -25.77
C ALA A 430 17.33 2.29 -26.19
N VAL A 431 16.95 3.36 -26.88
CA VAL A 431 15.61 3.57 -27.42
C VAL A 431 15.25 2.51 -28.45
N LEU A 432 16.15 2.20 -29.40
CA LEU A 432 15.93 1.14 -30.38
C LEU A 432 15.73 -0.23 -29.71
N ARG A 433 16.50 -0.55 -28.67
CA ARG A 433 16.30 -1.79 -27.88
C ARG A 433 14.98 -1.79 -27.14
N PHE A 434 14.60 -0.66 -26.55
CA PHE A 434 13.30 -0.51 -25.88
C PHE A 434 12.14 -0.67 -26.86
N LEU A 435 12.21 -0.02 -28.02
CA LEU A 435 11.22 -0.15 -29.09
C LEU A 435 11.15 -1.58 -29.63
N LYS A 436 12.30 -2.25 -29.79
CA LYS A 436 12.35 -3.68 -30.18
C LYS A 436 11.65 -4.57 -29.14
N ARG A 437 11.88 -4.34 -27.84
CA ARG A 437 11.17 -5.05 -26.76
C ARG A 437 9.66 -4.76 -26.78
N ARG A 438 9.27 -3.50 -26.88
CA ARG A 438 7.86 -3.08 -27.01
C ARG A 438 7.18 -3.70 -28.22
N ARG A 439 7.86 -3.78 -29.36
CA ARG A 439 7.35 -4.46 -30.56
C ARG A 439 7.25 -5.96 -30.37
N ALA A 440 8.19 -6.60 -29.66
CA ALA A 440 8.10 -8.03 -29.32
C ALA A 440 6.98 -8.33 -28.32
N GLU A 441 6.72 -7.43 -27.37
CA GLU A 441 5.59 -7.51 -26.41
C GLU A 441 4.24 -7.26 -27.08
N LYS A 442 4.18 -6.36 -28.07
CA LYS A 442 2.97 -6.04 -28.85
C LYS A 442 2.76 -6.97 -30.05
N ALA A 443 3.81 -7.65 -30.51
CA ALA A 443 3.67 -8.66 -31.55
C ALA A 443 2.75 -9.74 -30.98
N PRO A 444 1.71 -10.18 -31.72
CA PRO A 444 1.01 -11.40 -31.37
C PRO A 444 2.07 -12.49 -31.19
N PRO A 445 1.94 -13.38 -30.18
CA PRO A 445 2.98 -14.34 -29.83
C PRO A 445 3.47 -15.00 -31.12
N SER A 446 4.71 -14.67 -31.50
CA SER A 446 5.34 -15.24 -32.67
C SER A 446 5.15 -16.74 -32.55
N PHE A 447 4.44 -17.34 -33.50
CA PHE A 447 4.07 -18.74 -33.52
C PHE A 447 5.22 -19.54 -32.92
N SER A 448 5.02 -19.99 -31.68
CA SER A 448 5.73 -21.14 -31.16
C SER A 448 5.59 -22.20 -32.26
N PRO A 449 6.61 -23.03 -32.57
CA PRO A 449 6.43 -24.11 -33.53
C PRO A 449 5.15 -24.80 -33.11
N TRP A 450 4.11 -24.73 -33.95
CA TRP A 450 2.73 -24.88 -33.53
C TRP A 450 2.60 -26.20 -32.77
N ILE A 451 2.64 -26.14 -31.43
CA ILE A 451 2.33 -27.27 -30.58
C ILE A 451 0.81 -27.24 -30.65
N GLY A 452 0.26 -28.07 -31.52
CA GLY A 452 -1.17 -28.21 -31.70
C GLY A 452 -1.88 -28.28 -30.33
N PRO A 453 -3.15 -27.88 -30.26
CA PRO A 453 -3.90 -27.90 -29.01
C PRO A 453 -3.65 -29.23 -28.28
N ARG A 454 -3.26 -29.16 -27.00
CA ARG A 454 -2.93 -30.35 -26.20
C ARG A 454 -4.11 -31.32 -26.28
N GLY A 455 -3.89 -32.49 -26.87
CA GLY A 455 -4.94 -33.50 -27.11
C GLY A 455 -5.15 -33.89 -28.58
N LEU A 456 -4.54 -33.20 -29.54
CA LEU A 456 -4.57 -33.59 -30.96
C LEU A 456 -3.43 -34.57 -31.30
N THR A 457 -3.49 -35.79 -30.75
CA THR A 457 -2.67 -36.92 -31.23
C THR A 457 -3.08 -37.31 -32.65
N ASP A 458 -2.21 -37.95 -33.43
CA ASP A 458 -2.55 -38.37 -34.80
C ASP A 458 -3.77 -39.30 -34.85
N SER A 459 -4.01 -40.07 -33.78
CA SER A 459 -5.25 -40.83 -33.58
C SER A 459 -6.48 -39.95 -33.48
N ARG A 460 -6.45 -38.90 -32.65
CA ARG A 460 -7.57 -37.96 -32.49
C ARG A 460 -7.80 -37.14 -33.76
N ARG A 461 -6.74 -36.85 -34.51
CA ARG A 461 -6.83 -36.20 -35.84
C ARG A 461 -7.56 -37.10 -36.84
N ALA A 462 -7.31 -38.41 -36.84
CA ALA A 462 -8.01 -39.35 -37.70
C ALA A 462 -9.48 -39.52 -37.31
N GLU A 463 -9.80 -39.56 -36.02
CA GLU A 463 -11.18 -39.58 -35.51
C GLU A 463 -11.96 -38.34 -35.93
N LEU A 464 -11.40 -37.15 -35.70
CA LEU A 464 -12.03 -35.88 -36.09
C LEU A 464 -12.19 -35.75 -37.60
N LYS A 465 -11.22 -36.25 -38.39
CA LYS A 465 -11.36 -36.32 -39.85
C LYS A 465 -12.53 -37.21 -40.24
N ARG A 466 -12.67 -38.38 -39.61
CA ARG A 466 -13.78 -39.29 -39.86
C ARG A 466 -15.12 -38.66 -39.49
N GLU A 467 -15.22 -37.98 -38.35
CA GLU A 467 -16.42 -37.24 -37.93
C GLU A 467 -16.79 -36.14 -38.93
N VAL A 468 -15.79 -35.41 -39.46
CA VAL A 468 -16.00 -34.37 -40.47
C VAL A 468 -16.41 -34.97 -41.81
N GLU A 469 -15.79 -36.06 -42.25
CA GLU A 469 -16.14 -36.78 -43.47
C GLU A 469 -17.55 -37.38 -43.40
N GLU A 470 -17.93 -37.97 -42.25
CA GLU A 470 -19.30 -38.43 -41.97
C GLU A 470 -20.29 -37.26 -42.01
N HIS A 471 -19.94 -36.12 -41.42
CA HIS A 471 -20.81 -34.93 -41.44
C HIS A 471 -20.97 -34.33 -42.83
N ILE A 472 -19.90 -34.29 -43.63
CA ILE A 472 -19.92 -33.84 -45.04
C ILE A 472 -20.73 -34.81 -45.91
N ALA A 473 -20.62 -36.12 -45.66
CA ALA A 473 -21.42 -37.13 -46.36
C ALA A 473 -22.92 -36.98 -46.04
N LEU A 474 -23.25 -36.62 -44.80
CA LEU A 474 -24.63 -36.34 -44.36
C LEU A 474 -25.15 -34.99 -44.84
N HIS A 475 -24.28 -34.01 -45.11
CA HIS A 475 -24.64 -32.66 -45.55
C HIS A 475 -23.84 -32.22 -46.79
N PRO A 476 -24.13 -32.76 -47.98
CA PRO A 476 -23.46 -32.38 -49.21
C PRO A 476 -23.74 -30.90 -49.51
N SER A 477 -22.71 -30.05 -49.52
CA SER A 477 -22.85 -28.64 -49.89
C SER A 477 -23.27 -28.51 -51.36
N SER A 478 -24.16 -27.57 -51.71
CA SER A 478 -24.67 -27.44 -53.08
C SER A 478 -23.63 -26.95 -54.11
N VAL A 479 -22.46 -26.50 -53.67
CA VAL A 479 -21.38 -26.00 -54.53
C VAL A 479 -20.23 -26.99 -54.49
N VAL A 480 -20.33 -28.07 -55.27
CA VAL A 480 -19.26 -29.05 -55.45
C VAL A 480 -18.69 -28.96 -56.87
N SER A 481 -18.26 -27.77 -57.27
CA SER A 481 -17.19 -27.66 -58.27
C SER A 481 -15.94 -27.17 -57.56
N LEU A 482 -14.80 -27.79 -57.88
CA LEU A 482 -13.49 -27.37 -57.37
C LEU A 482 -13.23 -25.88 -57.67
N GLU A 483 -13.77 -25.39 -58.77
CA GLU A 483 -13.67 -24.01 -59.22
C GLU A 483 -14.52 -23.07 -58.35
N GLY A 484 -15.79 -23.41 -58.07
CA GLY A 484 -16.66 -22.59 -57.22
C GLY A 484 -16.17 -22.45 -55.78
N SER A 485 -15.55 -23.50 -55.23
CA SER A 485 -14.91 -23.42 -53.90
C SER A 485 -13.68 -22.51 -53.88
N ARG A 486 -12.88 -22.51 -54.95
CA ARG A 486 -11.72 -21.60 -55.10
C ARG A 486 -12.16 -20.16 -55.26
N GLU A 487 -13.21 -19.91 -56.02
CA GLU A 487 -13.79 -18.58 -56.20
C GLU A 487 -14.36 -18.04 -54.89
N LEU A 488 -15.11 -18.84 -54.16
CA LEU A 488 -15.65 -18.45 -52.85
C LEU A 488 -14.53 -18.20 -51.82
N HIS A 489 -13.47 -19.00 -51.86
CA HIS A 489 -12.28 -18.75 -51.04
C HIS A 489 -11.58 -17.43 -51.41
N ALA A 490 -11.44 -17.14 -52.70
CA ALA A 490 -10.86 -15.87 -53.16
C ALA A 490 -11.73 -14.66 -52.77
N GLN A 491 -13.05 -14.78 -52.90
CA GLN A 491 -14.01 -13.73 -52.51
C GLN A 491 -13.98 -13.47 -51.00
N THR A 492 -13.97 -14.52 -50.18
CA THR A 492 -13.88 -14.39 -48.71
C THR A 492 -12.55 -13.80 -48.27
N GLN A 493 -11.44 -14.18 -48.90
CA GLN A 493 -10.14 -13.55 -48.65
C GLN A 493 -10.13 -12.06 -49.04
N ALA A 494 -10.76 -11.69 -50.16
CA ALA A 494 -10.86 -10.30 -50.60
C ALA A 494 -11.69 -9.44 -49.61
N LEU A 495 -12.83 -9.95 -49.14
CA LEU A 495 -13.65 -9.29 -48.13
C LEU A 495 -12.91 -9.11 -46.79
N LEU A 496 -12.15 -10.13 -46.37
CA LEU A 496 -11.30 -10.03 -45.18
C LEU A 496 -10.25 -8.93 -45.33
N LEU A 497 -9.57 -8.86 -46.48
CA LEU A 497 -8.57 -7.83 -46.74
C LEU A 497 -9.18 -6.42 -46.72
N GLN A 498 -10.36 -6.25 -47.31
CA GLN A 498 -11.09 -4.98 -47.27
C GLN A 498 -11.43 -4.57 -45.84
N HIS A 499 -11.93 -5.50 -45.02
CA HIS A 499 -12.23 -5.22 -43.61
C HIS A 499 -10.96 -4.87 -42.80
N LEU A 500 -9.86 -5.61 -43.02
CA LEU A 500 -8.59 -5.34 -42.35
C LEU A 500 -7.98 -3.98 -42.74
N GLN A 501 -8.19 -3.53 -43.98
CA GLN A 501 -7.77 -2.20 -44.44
C GLN A 501 -8.61 -1.08 -43.81
N GLY A 502 -9.93 -1.29 -43.62
CA GLY A 502 -10.83 -0.32 -42.99
C GLY A 502 -10.70 -0.22 -41.47
N ARG A 503 -10.28 -1.30 -40.80
CA ARG A 503 -10.19 -1.39 -39.33
C ARG A 503 -9.35 -0.28 -38.68
N GLU A 504 -8.26 0.15 -39.31
CA GLU A 504 -7.46 1.24 -38.75
C GLU A 504 -8.19 2.59 -38.77
N ALA A 505 -8.99 2.85 -39.80
CA ALA A 505 -9.81 4.06 -39.90
C ALA A 505 -10.94 4.03 -38.87
N GLU A 506 -11.66 2.91 -38.75
CA GLU A 506 -12.70 2.71 -37.73
C GLU A 506 -12.15 2.89 -36.31
N LEU A 507 -10.97 2.34 -36.00
CA LEU A 507 -10.32 2.53 -34.70
C LEU A 507 -9.92 4.00 -34.45
N ARG A 508 -9.52 4.75 -35.48
CA ARG A 508 -9.25 6.20 -35.37
C ARG A 508 -10.54 6.97 -35.10
N GLU A 509 -11.65 6.61 -35.75
CA GLU A 509 -12.96 7.22 -35.51
C GLU A 509 -13.48 6.89 -34.11
N HIS A 510 -13.37 5.63 -33.67
CA HIS A 510 -13.73 5.23 -32.31
C HIS A 510 -12.88 5.94 -31.24
N THR A 511 -11.57 6.07 -31.45
CA THR A 511 -10.73 6.81 -30.50
C THR A 511 -11.03 8.31 -30.51
N HIS A 512 -11.36 8.88 -31.68
CA HIS A 512 -11.76 10.29 -31.79
C HIS A 512 -13.08 10.57 -31.09
N THR A 513 -14.11 9.74 -31.33
CA THR A 513 -15.42 9.84 -30.67
C THR A 513 -15.30 9.65 -29.16
N HIS A 514 -14.52 8.68 -28.68
CA HIS A 514 -14.25 8.53 -27.25
C HIS A 514 -13.53 9.73 -26.64
N ALA A 515 -12.57 10.34 -27.35
CA ALA A 515 -11.89 11.54 -26.88
C ALA A 515 -12.84 12.74 -26.80
N LEU A 516 -13.74 12.90 -27.78
CA LEU A 516 -14.78 13.93 -27.77
C LEU A 516 -15.76 13.74 -26.61
N LEU A 517 -16.23 12.51 -26.38
CA LEU A 517 -17.11 12.20 -25.24
C LEU A 517 -16.43 12.49 -23.90
N ALA A 518 -15.15 12.15 -23.76
CA ALA A 518 -14.39 12.47 -22.56
C ALA A 518 -14.26 13.99 -22.35
N GLN A 519 -14.01 14.75 -23.42
CA GLN A 519 -13.95 16.21 -23.36
C GLN A 519 -15.31 16.82 -22.95
N ILE A 520 -16.41 16.35 -23.54
CA ILE A 520 -17.76 16.81 -23.20
C ILE A 520 -18.06 16.53 -21.72
N ASN A 521 -17.73 15.34 -21.23
CA ASN A 521 -17.93 14.99 -19.82
C ASN A 521 -17.12 15.90 -18.88
N THR A 522 -15.86 16.21 -19.22
CA THR A 522 -15.06 17.15 -18.41
C THR A 522 -15.62 18.56 -18.44
N ASP A 523 -16.13 19.02 -19.59
CA ASP A 523 -16.74 20.34 -19.72
C ASP A 523 -18.06 20.41 -18.94
N LEU A 524 -18.86 19.33 -18.93
CA LEU A 524 -20.09 19.22 -18.13
C LEU A 524 -19.81 19.22 -16.63
N GLU A 525 -18.80 18.47 -16.16
CA GLU A 525 -18.38 18.49 -14.76
C GLU A 525 -17.91 19.89 -14.33
N LEU A 526 -17.22 20.59 -15.22
CA LEU A 526 -16.76 21.96 -14.98
C LEU A 526 -17.94 22.95 -14.88
N LEU A 527 -18.98 22.77 -15.69
CA LEU A 527 -20.21 23.57 -15.62
C LEU A 527 -21.07 23.25 -14.39
N LEU A 528 -21.21 21.97 -14.03
CA LEU A 528 -21.95 21.55 -12.84
C LEU A 528 -21.32 22.08 -11.54
N ASN A 529 -20.00 22.22 -11.53
CA ASN A 529 -19.25 22.73 -10.39
C ASN A 529 -18.96 24.25 -10.48
N ALA A 530 -19.69 24.99 -11.33
CA ALA A 530 -19.49 26.42 -11.46
C ALA A 530 -19.88 27.17 -10.17
N PRO A 531 -18.97 27.99 -9.60
CA PRO A 531 -19.30 28.78 -8.42
C PRO A 531 -20.40 29.80 -8.75
N SER A 532 -21.22 30.13 -7.75
CA SER A 532 -22.21 31.19 -7.91
C SER A 532 -21.53 32.53 -8.19
N LEU A 533 -22.19 33.40 -8.98
CA LEU A 533 -21.63 34.69 -9.40
C LEU A 533 -21.21 35.60 -8.24
N SER A 534 -21.79 35.41 -7.05
CA SER A 534 -21.44 36.15 -5.83
C SER A 534 -20.12 35.69 -5.18
N VAL A 535 -19.64 34.48 -5.49
CA VAL A 535 -18.46 33.85 -4.86
C VAL A 535 -17.28 33.70 -5.84
N ALA A 536 -17.53 33.89 -7.14
CA ALA A 536 -16.55 33.66 -8.19
C ALA A 536 -15.29 34.55 -8.03
N THR A 537 -14.12 33.91 -8.05
CA THR A 537 -12.81 34.58 -8.02
C THR A 537 -12.22 34.72 -9.43
N VAL A 538 -11.24 35.61 -9.61
CA VAL A 538 -10.57 35.82 -10.91
C VAL A 538 -9.94 34.52 -11.44
N THR A 539 -9.46 33.65 -10.54
CA THR A 539 -8.92 32.34 -10.88
C THR A 539 -9.98 31.38 -11.41
N ASP A 540 -11.22 31.49 -10.95
CA ASP A 540 -12.33 30.68 -11.46
C ASP A 540 -12.70 31.13 -12.88
N CYS A 541 -12.67 32.43 -13.16
CA CYS A 541 -12.92 32.97 -14.51
C CYS A 541 -11.92 32.45 -15.57
N ASP A 542 -10.67 32.20 -15.19
CA ASP A 542 -9.67 31.63 -16.10
C ASP A 542 -9.92 30.15 -16.42
N VAL A 543 -10.63 29.41 -15.54
CA VAL A 543 -11.01 28.01 -15.76
C VAL A 543 -12.09 27.88 -16.84
N PHE A 544 -13.06 28.79 -16.87
CA PHE A 544 -14.13 28.83 -17.89
C PHE A 544 -13.70 29.52 -19.20
N ARG A 545 -12.47 30.02 -19.27
CA ARG A 545 -11.96 30.70 -20.47
C ARG A 545 -11.35 29.71 -21.45
N SER A 546 -11.83 29.71 -22.69
CA SER A 546 -11.19 28.94 -23.76
C SER A 546 -9.72 29.36 -23.92
N ARG A 547 -8.82 28.37 -24.04
CA ARG A 547 -7.40 28.59 -24.35
C ARG A 547 -7.20 29.09 -25.78
N SER A 548 -8.20 28.93 -26.64
CA SER A 548 -8.20 29.44 -28.01
C SER A 548 -8.60 30.92 -28.02
N ALA A 549 -7.66 31.80 -28.32
CA ALA A 549 -7.87 33.24 -28.44
C ALA A 549 -9.04 33.64 -29.36
N PRO A 550 -9.23 33.08 -30.57
CA PRO A 550 -10.36 33.45 -31.43
C PRO A 550 -11.71 33.02 -30.84
N VAL A 551 -11.78 31.86 -30.19
CA VAL A 551 -13.01 31.39 -29.53
C VAL A 551 -13.36 32.28 -28.34
N ALA A 552 -12.37 32.62 -27.51
CA ALA A 552 -12.55 33.53 -26.38
C ALA A 552 -12.96 34.94 -26.83
N ALA A 553 -12.39 35.45 -27.93
CA ALA A 553 -12.77 36.75 -28.49
C ALA A 553 -14.21 36.75 -29.02
N ARG A 554 -14.61 35.70 -29.75
CA ARG A 554 -15.98 35.56 -30.26
C ARG A 554 -17.00 35.43 -29.12
N ALA A 555 -16.69 34.65 -28.08
CA ALA A 555 -17.55 34.52 -26.90
C ALA A 555 -17.72 35.86 -26.15
N ARG A 556 -16.66 36.67 -26.05
CA ARG A 556 -16.75 38.03 -25.49
C ARG A 556 -17.61 38.95 -26.33
N GLN A 557 -17.46 38.89 -27.66
CA GLN A 557 -18.27 39.69 -28.58
C GLN A 557 -19.76 39.31 -28.50
N SER A 558 -20.08 38.01 -28.48
CA SER A 558 -21.46 37.55 -28.37
C SER A 558 -22.09 37.94 -27.02
N HIS A 559 -21.35 37.80 -25.91
CA HIS A 559 -21.82 38.25 -24.61
C HIS A 559 -22.07 39.76 -24.57
N ASN A 560 -21.14 40.56 -25.11
CA ASN A 560 -21.33 42.01 -25.20
C ASN A 560 -22.53 42.38 -26.09
N ALA A 561 -22.74 41.68 -27.20
CA ALA A 561 -23.91 41.88 -28.05
C ALA A 561 -25.22 41.57 -27.30
N LEU A 562 -25.25 40.49 -26.51
CA LEU A 562 -26.40 40.12 -25.68
C LEU A 562 -26.68 41.15 -24.57
N LEU A 563 -25.64 41.68 -23.92
CA LEU A 563 -25.80 42.77 -22.94
C LEU A 563 -26.31 44.06 -23.58
N GLN A 564 -25.92 44.34 -24.82
CA GLN A 564 -26.40 45.51 -25.56
C GLN A 564 -27.85 45.31 -26.03
N SER A 565 -28.23 44.11 -26.46
CA SER A 565 -29.62 43.82 -26.85
C SER A 565 -30.58 43.90 -25.67
N GLY A 566 -30.18 43.44 -24.48
CA GLY A 566 -30.99 43.57 -23.25
C GLY A 566 -31.20 45.01 -22.77
N ARG A 567 -30.45 45.99 -23.30
CA ARG A 567 -30.66 47.43 -23.04
C ARG A 567 -31.57 48.10 -24.05
N LEU A 568 -31.88 47.42 -25.16
CA LEU A 568 -32.78 47.93 -26.16
C LEU A 568 -34.24 47.62 -25.76
N PRO A 569 -35.19 48.49 -26.13
CA PRO A 569 -36.59 48.19 -25.94
C PRO A 569 -37.00 46.90 -26.67
N TRP A 570 -37.92 46.13 -26.09
CA TRP A 570 -38.31 44.80 -26.56
C TRP A 570 -38.67 44.74 -28.06
N TRP A 571 -39.25 45.81 -28.61
CA TRP A 571 -39.61 45.88 -30.03
C TRP A 571 -38.41 45.94 -30.99
N LYS A 572 -37.21 46.35 -30.53
CA LYS A 572 -35.97 46.29 -31.31
C LYS A 572 -35.28 44.92 -31.24
N MET A 573 -35.69 44.04 -30.33
CA MET A 573 -35.16 42.67 -30.22
C MET A 573 -35.83 41.68 -31.19
N LEU A 574 -36.89 42.10 -31.89
CA LEU A 574 -37.67 41.26 -32.81
C LEU A 574 -37.07 41.14 -34.23
N GLY A 575 -36.05 41.95 -34.56
CA GLY A 575 -35.53 42.08 -35.93
C GLY A 575 -34.32 41.22 -36.29
N ASP A 576 -33.56 40.74 -35.31
CA ASP A 576 -32.39 39.89 -35.54
C ASP A 576 -32.75 38.42 -35.29
N GLY A 577 -33.49 37.87 -36.26
CA GLY A 577 -33.78 36.45 -36.34
C GLY A 577 -32.50 35.64 -36.52
N ASP A 578 -32.11 34.94 -35.45
CA ASP A 578 -31.65 33.54 -35.42
C ASP A 578 -31.03 33.27 -34.05
N ILE A 579 -31.88 33.18 -33.03
CA ILE A 579 -31.51 32.53 -31.77
C ILE A 579 -32.28 31.21 -31.72
N THR A 580 -31.59 30.17 -32.17
CA THR A 580 -31.82 28.79 -31.74
C THR A 580 -31.64 28.73 -30.22
N CYS A 581 -32.71 29.07 -29.49
CA CYS A 581 -32.88 28.61 -28.12
C CYS A 581 -33.62 27.27 -28.22
N PRO A 582 -33.03 26.13 -27.81
CA PRO A 582 -33.76 24.89 -27.73
C PRO A 582 -34.87 25.07 -26.69
N GLU A 583 -36.06 24.65 -27.10
CA GLU A 583 -37.29 24.49 -26.34
C GLU A 583 -37.05 24.30 -24.84
N SER A 584 -37.32 25.35 -24.05
CA SER A 584 -37.60 25.17 -22.63
C SER A 584 -39.07 24.80 -22.52
N GLU A 585 -39.35 23.50 -22.65
CA GLU A 585 -40.59 22.88 -22.20
C GLU A 585 -40.80 23.22 -20.72
N SER A 586 -41.55 24.29 -20.46
CA SER A 586 -42.14 24.58 -19.15
C SER A 586 -43.55 25.18 -19.26
N ALA A 587 -44.22 24.96 -20.39
CA ALA A 587 -45.58 25.43 -20.68
C ALA A 587 -46.68 24.42 -20.29
N HIS A 588 -46.47 23.59 -19.27
CA HIS A 588 -47.47 22.62 -18.78
C HIS A 588 -47.71 22.69 -17.25
N LYS A 589 -47.60 23.89 -16.67
CA LYS A 589 -48.03 24.12 -15.27
C LYS A 589 -48.89 25.36 -15.01
N ASP A 590 -49.29 26.12 -16.04
CA ASP A 590 -50.11 27.33 -15.83
C ASP A 590 -51.62 27.16 -16.09
N HIS A 591 -52.07 26.03 -16.68
CA HIS A 591 -53.50 25.78 -16.89
C HIS A 591 -54.28 25.29 -15.66
N ARG A 592 -53.67 25.35 -14.46
CA ARG A 592 -54.35 24.98 -13.21
C ARG A 592 -54.57 26.16 -12.25
N LEU A 593 -54.09 27.37 -12.61
CA LEU A 593 -54.26 28.58 -11.79
C LEU A 593 -55.21 29.62 -12.41
N GLU A 594 -55.55 29.50 -13.70
CA GLU A 594 -56.52 30.40 -14.36
C GLU A 594 -57.99 30.00 -14.11
N ALA A 595 -58.25 28.79 -13.60
CA ALA A 595 -59.60 28.32 -13.27
C ALA A 595 -60.10 28.76 -11.88
N GLU A 596 -59.25 29.33 -11.03
CA GLU A 596 -59.61 29.73 -9.65
C GLU A 596 -59.77 31.26 -9.47
N PHE A 597 -59.49 32.09 -10.49
CA PHE A 597 -59.64 33.55 -10.40
C PHE A 597 -60.90 34.13 -11.08
N ASN A 598 -61.69 33.32 -11.78
CA ASN A 598 -62.92 33.77 -12.46
C ASN A 598 -64.22 33.69 -11.62
N CYS A 599 -64.11 33.50 -10.29
CA CYS A 599 -65.28 33.39 -9.41
C CYS A 599 -65.34 34.41 -8.25
N LEU A 600 -64.58 35.51 -8.30
CA LEU A 600 -64.63 36.54 -7.24
C LEU A 600 -64.39 37.96 -7.79
N TYR A 601 -65.38 38.55 -8.47
CA TYR A 601 -65.89 39.89 -8.10
C TYR A 601 -67.21 40.20 -8.82
N LEU A 602 -68.28 40.22 -8.05
CA LEU A 602 -69.55 40.86 -8.38
C LEU A 602 -69.45 42.35 -8.04
N GLY A 603 -69.82 43.20 -8.99
CA GLY A 603 -70.50 44.46 -8.70
C GLY A 603 -69.73 45.74 -8.99
N GLY A 604 -70.35 46.61 -9.79
CA GLY A 604 -70.12 48.04 -9.75
C GLY A 604 -70.33 48.77 -11.08
N SER A 605 -71.61 49.02 -11.41
CA SER A 605 -72.17 49.93 -12.44
C SER A 605 -71.80 49.72 -13.91
#